data_AF-A0A378ATB4-F1
#
_entry.id   AF-A0A378ATB4-F1
#
_cell.length_a   1.000
_cell.length_b   1.000
_cell.length_c   1.000
_cell.angle_alpha   90.00
_cell.angle_beta   90.00
_cell.angle_gamma   90.00
#
_symmetry.space_group_name_H-M   'P 1'
#
loop_
_entity.id
_entity.type
_entity.pdbx_description
1 polymer ?
#
loop_
_entity_poly.entity_id
_entity_poly.type
_entity_poly.pdbx_seq_one_letter_code
_entity_poly.pdbx_strand_id
1 'polypeptide(L)' 'MQVSVETTQGLGRRVTITIAADSIENAVKSELVKRSEKSSH' A
#
# COMPACT_ATOMS: atom_id res chain seq x y z
N MET A 1 6.15 5.38 5.64
CA MET A 1 6.43 4.71 4.35
C MET A 1 7.93 4.84 4.08
N GLN A 2 8.60 3.74 3.76
CA GLN A 2 10.02 3.74 3.39
C GLN A 2 10.19 3.08 2.02
N VAL A 3 11.03 3.66 1.16
CA VAL A 3 11.21 3.22 -0.23
C VAL A 3 12.69 3.16 -0.55
N SER A 4 13.15 2.01 -1.04
CA SER A 4 14.51 1.80 -1.54
C SER A 4 14.44 1.45 -3.03
N VAL A 5 15.27 2.09 -3.85
CA VAL A 5 15.29 1.90 -5.29
C VAL A 5 16.67 1.44 -5.71
N GLU A 6 16.75 0.26 -6.30
CA GLU A 6 17.98 -0.28 -6.90
C GLU A 6 17.83 -0.25 -8.43
N THR A 7 18.71 0.53 -9.07
CA THR A 7 18.80 0.65 -10.53
C THR A 7 20.01 -0.14 -11.03
N THR A 8 19.76 -1.19 -11.82
CA THR A 8 20.81 -1.82 -12.63
C THR A 8 20.72 -1.26 -14.05
N GLN A 9 21.80 -0.65 -14.55
CA GLN A 9 21.76 -0.02 -15.88
C GLN A 9 21.41 -1.04 -16.97
N GLY A 10 20.37 -0.74 -17.75
CA GLY A 10 19.93 -1.57 -18.87
C GLY A 10 18.90 -2.68 -18.57
N LEU A 11 18.52 -2.95 -17.31
CA LEU A 11 17.66 -4.10 -16.95
C LEU A 11 16.47 -3.79 -16.03
N GLY A 12 16.19 -2.52 -15.75
CA GLY A 12 15.00 -2.08 -15.03
C GLY A 12 15.27 -1.65 -13.58
N ARG A 13 14.23 -1.09 -12.94
CA ARG A 13 14.25 -0.58 -11.56
C ARG A 13 13.58 -1.58 -10.64
N ARG A 14 14.30 -2.07 -9.62
CA ARG A 14 13.69 -2.78 -8.50
C ARG A 14 13.37 -1.77 -7.41
N VAL A 15 12.12 -1.76 -6.96
CA VAL A 15 11.64 -0.88 -5.89
C VAL A 15 11.22 -1.76 -4.72
N THR A 16 11.90 -1.59 -3.58
CA THR A 16 11.54 -2.22 -2.32
C THR A 16 10.76 -1.20 -1.49
N ILE A 17 9.56 -1.56 -1.07
CA ILE A 17 8.68 -0.67 -0.29
C ILE A 17 8.41 -1.33 1.05
N THR A 18 8.70 -0.60 2.12
CA THR A 18 8.34 -1.00 3.48
C THR A 18 7.19 -0.13 3.97
N ILE A 19 6.10 -0.78 4.33
CA ILE A 19 4.88 -0.15 4.83
C ILE A 19 4.75 -0.51 6.31
N ALA A 20 4.45 0.49 7.13
CA ALA A 20 4.22 0.28 8.56
C ALA A 20 2.88 -0.41 8.78
N ALA A 21 2.82 -1.34 9.74
CA ALA A 21 1.64 -2.16 9.98
C ALA A 21 0.40 -1.34 10.37
N ASP A 22 0.58 -0.27 11.14
CA ASP A 22 -0.49 0.66 11.54
C ASP A 22 -1.17 1.31 10.33
N SER A 23 -0.39 1.66 9.30
CA SER A 23 -0.91 2.27 8.09
C SER A 23 -1.76 1.30 7.29
N ILE A 24 -1.40 0.01 7.27
CA ILE A 24 -2.20 -1.04 6.63
C ILE A 24 -3.50 -1.27 7.40
N GLU A 25 -3.42 -1.39 8.73
CA GLU A 25 -4.60 -1.66 9.55
C GLU A 25 -5.64 -0.54 9.44
N ASN A 26 -5.21 0.72 9.50
CA ASN A 26 -6.09 1.87 9.36
C ASN A 26 -6.72 1.94 7.96
N ALA A 27 -5.94 1.64 6.91
CA ALA A 27 -6.46 1.59 5.55
C ALA A 27 -7.52 0.48 5.36
N VAL A 28 -7.26 -0.72 5.91
CA VAL A 28 -8.20 -1.84 5.84
C VAL A 28 -9.50 -1.52 6.59
N LYS A 29 -9.41 -0.97 7.81
CA LYS A 29 -10.60 -0.56 8.57
C LYS A 29 -11.43 0.46 7.83
N SER A 30 -10.79 1.50 7.28
CA SER A 30 -11.49 2.54 6.51
C SER A 30 -12.16 1.98 5.26
N GLU A 31 -11.48 1.10 4.52
CA GLU A 31 -12.02 0.51 3.30
C GLU A 31 -13.18 -0.46 3.58
N LEU A 32 -13.11 -1.24 4.67
CA LEU A 32 -14.20 -2.12 5.08
C LEU A 32 -15.48 -1.34 5.40
N VAL A 33 -15.37 -0.24 6.16
CA VAL A 33 -16.51 0.62 6.47
C VAL A 33 -17.09 1.23 5.20
N LYS A 34 -16.26 1.80 4.33
CA LYS A 34 -16.70 2.38 3.05
C LYS A 34 -17.38 1.36 2.13
N ARG A 35 -16.86 0.14 2.03
CA ARG A 35 -17.52 -0.92 1.25
C ARG A 35 -18.84 -1.34 1.86
N SER A 36 -18.93 -1.44 3.18
CA SER A 36 -20.17 -1.77 3.87
C SER A 36 -21.24 -0.72 3.62
N GLU A 37 -20.89 0.57 3.71
CA GLU A 37 -21.80 1.69 3.45
C GLU A 37 -22.25 1.73 1.99
N LYS A 38 -21.32 1.44 1.06
CA LYS A 38 -21.60 1.42 -0.39
C LYS A 38 -22.43 0.22 -0.83
N SER A 39 -22.34 -0.92 -0.15
CA SER A 39 -23.13 -2.13 -0.47
C SER A 39 -24.55 -2.09 0.08
N SER A 40 -24.85 -1.14 0.96
CA SER A 40 -26.17 -1.01 1.61
C SER A 40 -27.08 0.03 0.95
N HIS A 41 -26.65 0.62 -0.19
CA HIS A 41 -27.44 1.52 -1.04
C HIS A 41 -27.74 0.84 -2.39
#